data_AF-A0A1E3SEZ3-F1
#
_entry.id   AF-A0A1E3SEZ3-F1
#
_cell.length_a   1.000
_cell.length_b   1.000
_cell.length_c   1.000
_cell.angle_alpha   90.00
_cell.angle_beta   90.00
_cell.angle_gamma   90.00
#
_symmetry.space_group_name_H-M   'P 1'
#
loop_
_entity.id
_entity.type
_entity.pdbx_description
1 polymer ?
#
loop_
_entity_poly.entity_id
_entity_poly.type
_entity_poly.pdbx_seq_one_letter_code
_entity_poly.pdbx_strand_id
1 'polypeptide(L)'
;MTPPPLVRPVTFDQFWRDLTFIHWPVAPDSIAHLYPPGTRPDVFADGLTYVGLVPFTMTTKLGAALPLPYLGSFHETNVRLYSIDDAGRHGVLFRSLETTRLAVVPVTRIGLGVPYTWAKMRITRSGNKITYHSVRRWPQRGLHNRVTVAVGDAIEPTPLEVWLTARWGAHTRRAGRTWWLPNVHDEWPLRAAEIVELHDELVQAAGVRPAGDRLRALFSPGVRTQFGRPSVVQ
;
A
#
# COMPACT_ATOMS: atom_id res chain seq x y z
N MET A 1 16.69 9.02 1.48
CA MET A 1 15.87 10.10 2.10
C MET A 1 15.44 9.62 3.48
N THR A 2 15.68 10.40 4.54
CA THR A 2 15.36 10.00 5.92
C THR A 2 13.91 10.33 6.25
N PRO A 3 13.13 9.42 6.87
CA PRO A 3 11.77 9.72 7.30
C PRO A 3 11.74 10.90 8.29
N PRO A 4 10.76 11.82 8.20
CA PRO A 4 10.55 12.79 9.27
C PRO A 4 10.17 12.06 10.57
N PRO A 5 10.70 12.48 11.73
CA PRO A 5 10.40 11.81 13.00
C PRO A 5 8.92 11.92 13.36
N LEU A 6 8.32 10.83 13.86
CA LEU A 6 6.93 10.85 14.32
C LEU A 6 6.79 11.67 15.61
N VAL A 7 5.86 12.63 15.61
CA VAL A 7 5.44 13.29 16.85
C VAL A 7 4.66 12.28 17.71
N ARG A 8 5.14 12.05 18.93
CA ARG A 8 4.52 11.13 19.89
C ARG A 8 3.07 11.55 20.23
N PRO A 9 2.17 10.60 20.54
CA PRO A 9 2.41 9.17 20.77
C PRO A 9 2.45 8.34 19.48
N VAL A 10 3.32 7.31 19.45
CA VAL A 10 3.25 6.24 18.46
C VAL A 10 2.08 5.34 18.84
N THR A 11 1.13 5.17 17.93
CA THR A 11 -0.15 4.51 18.24
C THR A 11 -0.17 3.04 17.84
N PHE A 12 0.60 2.66 16.81
CA PHE A 12 0.67 1.29 16.29
C PHE A 12 2.09 0.94 15.82
N ASP A 13 2.48 -0.31 16.07
CA ASP A 13 3.73 -0.91 15.59
C ASP A 13 3.41 -2.14 14.74
N GLN A 14 3.83 -2.10 13.48
CA GLN A 14 3.53 -3.11 12.48
C GLN A 14 4.83 -3.58 11.84
N PHE A 15 4.88 -4.87 11.52
CA PHE A 15 5.92 -5.43 10.67
C PHE A 15 5.29 -5.88 9.36
N TRP A 16 5.69 -5.22 8.28
CA TRP A 16 5.23 -5.51 6.93
C TRP A 16 6.25 -6.42 6.30
N ARG A 17 5.87 -7.64 5.92
CA ARG A 17 6.79 -8.67 5.41
C ARG A 17 6.29 -9.32 4.14
N ASP A 18 7.25 -9.87 3.40
CA ASP A 18 7.01 -10.57 2.14
C ASP A 18 6.20 -9.69 1.16
N LEU A 19 6.64 -8.43 0.98
CA LEU A 19 6.00 -7.44 0.10
C LEU A 19 6.45 -7.64 -1.34
N THR A 20 5.51 -7.57 -2.28
CA THR A 20 5.82 -7.35 -3.69
C THR A 20 5.25 -6.01 -4.12
N PHE A 21 6.07 -5.17 -4.74
CA PHE A 21 5.66 -3.92 -5.36
C PHE A 21 5.51 -4.13 -6.87
N ILE A 22 4.31 -3.87 -7.38
CA ILE A 22 4.04 -3.88 -8.81
C ILE A 22 3.44 -2.53 -9.20
N HIS A 23 4.06 -1.84 -10.16
CA HIS A 23 3.66 -0.50 -10.53
C HIS A 23 3.42 -0.36 -12.03
N TRP A 24 2.47 0.49 -12.37
CA TRP A 24 2.21 0.94 -13.74
C TRP A 24 2.20 2.47 -13.79
N PRO A 25 2.70 3.06 -14.88
CA PRO A 25 2.54 4.48 -15.13
C PRO A 25 1.08 4.82 -15.40
N VAL A 26 0.66 6.01 -14.99
CA VAL A 26 -0.69 6.54 -15.16
C VAL A 26 -0.57 8.02 -15.52
N ALA A 27 -1.41 8.47 -16.46
CA ALA A 27 -1.53 9.89 -16.78
C ALA A 27 -2.19 10.64 -15.59
N PRO A 28 -1.55 11.67 -14.99
CA PRO A 28 -2.07 12.34 -13.79
C PRO A 28 -3.51 12.85 -13.94
N ASP A 29 -3.82 13.48 -15.07
CA ASP A 29 -5.14 14.05 -15.36
C ASP A 29 -6.25 12.99 -15.39
N SER A 30 -5.92 11.76 -15.81
CA SER A 30 -6.89 10.66 -15.88
C SER A 30 -7.40 10.21 -14.51
N ILE A 31 -6.64 10.47 -13.45
CA ILE A 31 -6.98 10.03 -12.08
C ILE A 31 -7.14 11.19 -11.09
N ALA A 32 -6.91 12.44 -11.49
CA ALA A 32 -6.99 13.60 -10.59
C ALA A 32 -8.34 13.69 -9.84
N HIS A 33 -9.45 13.33 -10.52
CA HIS A 33 -10.79 13.29 -9.93
C HIS A 33 -10.97 12.26 -8.80
N LEU A 34 -10.04 11.30 -8.64
CA LEU A 34 -10.07 10.30 -7.56
C LEU A 34 -9.52 10.84 -6.24
N TYR A 35 -8.84 11.98 -6.26
CA TYR A 35 -8.16 12.55 -5.11
C TYR A 35 -9.13 13.38 -4.25
N PRO A 36 -9.04 13.29 -2.91
CA PRO A 36 -9.84 14.14 -2.05
C PRO A 36 -9.38 15.61 -2.14
N PRO A 37 -10.24 16.58 -1.78
CA PRO A 37 -9.91 18.00 -1.80
C PRO A 37 -8.62 18.32 -1.03
N GLY A 38 -7.83 19.28 -1.51
CA GLY A 38 -6.53 19.65 -0.94
C GLY A 38 -5.39 18.68 -1.28
N THR A 39 -5.63 17.71 -2.17
CA THR A 39 -4.60 16.79 -2.66
C THR A 39 -4.67 16.63 -4.17
N ARG A 40 -3.55 16.25 -4.78
CA ARG A 40 -3.40 16.02 -6.21
C ARG A 40 -2.46 14.83 -6.47
N PRO A 41 -2.45 14.27 -7.69
CA PRO A 41 -1.42 13.31 -8.08
C PRO A 41 -0.02 13.84 -7.79
N ASP A 42 0.80 13.02 -7.13
CA ASP A 42 2.24 13.25 -7.02
C ASP A 42 2.88 12.76 -8.33
N VAL A 43 3.60 13.65 -9.02
CA VAL A 43 4.09 13.44 -10.38
C VAL A 43 5.61 13.31 -10.34
N PHE A 44 6.13 12.25 -10.94
CA PHE A 44 7.57 12.03 -11.04
C PHE A 44 8.17 12.87 -12.19
N ALA A 45 9.50 12.93 -12.27
CA ALA A 45 10.21 13.78 -13.22
C ALA A 45 9.92 13.47 -14.71
N ASP A 46 9.33 12.31 -15.01
CA ASP A 46 8.88 11.89 -16.34
C ASP A 46 7.48 12.42 -16.72
N GLY A 47 6.83 13.19 -15.85
CA GLY A 47 5.48 13.72 -16.07
C GLY A 47 4.36 12.72 -15.78
N LEU A 48 4.69 11.51 -15.31
CA LEU A 48 3.73 10.47 -14.98
C LEU A 48 3.52 10.39 -13.46
N THR A 49 2.36 9.86 -13.08
CA THR A 49 2.17 9.30 -11.74
C THR A 49 2.00 7.79 -11.87
N TYR A 50 1.75 7.11 -10.77
CA TYR A 50 1.78 5.66 -10.74
C TYR A 50 0.62 5.07 -9.94
N VAL A 51 0.26 3.85 -10.30
CA VAL A 51 -0.59 2.99 -9.48
C VAL A 51 0.21 1.79 -9.03
N GLY A 52 0.14 1.50 -7.73
CA GLY A 52 0.77 0.34 -7.12
C GLY A 52 -0.24 -0.72 -6.74
N LEU A 53 0.04 -1.97 -7.12
CA LEU A 53 -0.56 -3.17 -6.57
C LEU A 53 0.46 -3.81 -5.63
N VAL A 54 0.16 -3.84 -4.34
CA VAL A 54 1.12 -4.28 -3.31
C VAL A 54 0.49 -5.36 -2.42
N PRO A 55 0.70 -6.65 -2.74
CA PRO A 55 0.31 -7.75 -1.87
C PRO A 55 1.40 -8.06 -0.84
N PHE A 56 0.98 -8.32 0.41
CA PHE A 56 1.91 -8.52 1.52
C PHE A 56 1.30 -9.18 2.75
N THR A 57 2.15 -9.52 3.71
CA THR A 57 1.74 -9.95 5.05
C THR A 57 2.05 -8.88 6.07
N MET A 58 1.05 -8.50 6.84
CA MET A 58 1.20 -7.61 7.99
C MET A 58 1.18 -8.42 9.28
N THR A 59 2.08 -8.07 10.21
CA THR A 59 2.07 -8.60 11.58
C THR A 59 1.99 -7.43 12.54
N THR A 60 1.03 -7.45 13.46
CA THR A 60 0.82 -6.36 14.43
C THR A 60 1.19 -6.84 15.84
N LYS A 61 1.90 -6.01 16.60
CA LYS A 61 2.14 -6.20 18.04
C LYS A 61 1.63 -4.97 18.79
N LEU A 62 1.02 -5.17 19.97
CA LEU A 62 0.62 -4.09 20.87
C LEU A 62 1.57 -4.12 22.09
N GLY A 63 2.62 -3.30 22.09
CA GLY A 63 3.61 -3.25 23.18
C GLY A 63 4.49 -4.51 23.29
N ALA A 64 5.09 -4.72 24.47
CA ALA A 64 5.98 -5.86 24.78
C ALA A 64 5.24 -7.12 25.29
N ALA A 65 3.91 -7.09 25.40
CA ALA A 65 3.12 -8.16 26.03
C ALA A 65 2.13 -8.80 25.04
N LEU A 66 2.40 -10.08 24.75
CA LEU A 66 1.61 -11.07 24.02
C LEU A 66 1.11 -10.74 22.59
N PRO A 67 1.25 -11.68 21.62
CA PRO A 67 0.52 -11.59 20.37
C PRO A 67 -0.98 -11.59 20.69
N LEU A 68 -1.70 -10.53 20.30
CA LEU A 68 -3.14 -10.49 20.43
C LEU A 68 -3.74 -11.70 19.68
N PRO A 69 -4.46 -12.61 20.37
CA PRO A 69 -5.15 -13.68 19.68
C PRO A 69 -6.08 -13.04 18.65
N TYR A 70 -6.09 -13.58 17.43
CA TYR A 70 -6.84 -13.07 16.26
C TYR A 70 -6.31 -11.80 15.58
N LEU A 71 -5.29 -11.11 16.12
CA LEU A 71 -4.65 -9.93 15.49
C LEU A 71 -3.20 -10.16 15.03
N GLY A 72 -2.59 -11.32 15.33
CA GLY A 72 -1.20 -11.68 15.02
C GLY A 72 -0.69 -11.33 13.61
N SER A 73 -0.97 -12.18 12.61
CA SER A 73 -0.50 -11.97 11.21
C SER A 73 -1.64 -12.13 10.21
N PHE A 74 -1.75 -11.25 9.22
CA PHE A 74 -2.76 -11.30 8.17
C PHE A 74 -2.23 -10.80 6.83
N HIS A 75 -2.92 -11.14 5.76
CA HIS A 75 -2.56 -10.73 4.41
C HIS A 75 -3.35 -9.49 4.01
N GLU A 76 -2.69 -8.61 3.28
CA GLU A 76 -3.29 -7.42 2.71
C GLU A 76 -2.83 -7.25 1.26
N THR A 77 -3.71 -6.75 0.39
CA THR A 77 -3.34 -6.32 -0.95
C THR A 77 -3.90 -4.94 -1.17
N ASN A 78 -3.01 -3.97 -1.35
CA ASN A 78 -3.41 -2.59 -1.57
C ASN A 78 -3.28 -2.19 -3.03
N VAL A 79 -4.29 -1.47 -3.51
CA VAL A 79 -4.20 -0.64 -4.72
C VAL A 79 -4.04 0.79 -4.25
N ARG A 80 -2.89 1.39 -4.53
CA ARG A 80 -2.53 2.72 -4.04
C ARG A 80 -2.11 3.63 -5.18
N LEU A 81 -2.44 4.91 -5.03
CA LEU A 81 -1.97 6.02 -5.86
C LEU A 81 -0.99 6.87 -5.06
N TYR A 82 -0.27 7.75 -5.75
CA TYR A 82 0.69 8.67 -5.14
C TYR A 82 0.11 10.08 -5.08
N SER A 83 0.23 10.72 -3.92
CA SER A 83 -0.47 11.97 -3.60
C SER A 83 0.45 12.98 -2.96
N ILE A 84 0.25 14.24 -3.30
CA ILE A 84 0.87 15.39 -2.65
C ILE A 84 -0.23 16.38 -2.26
N ASP A 85 -0.09 17.04 -1.12
CA ASP A 85 -0.97 18.13 -0.70
C ASP A 85 -0.31 19.51 -0.87
N ASP A 86 -1.05 20.57 -0.52
CA ASP A 86 -0.57 21.94 -0.63
C ASP A 86 0.51 22.29 0.41
N ALA A 87 0.66 21.47 1.45
CA ALA A 87 1.77 21.55 2.40
C ALA A 87 3.02 20.78 1.95
N GLY A 88 3.01 20.18 0.74
CA GLY A 88 4.15 19.43 0.20
C GLY A 88 4.36 18.05 0.83
N ARG A 89 3.35 17.49 1.51
CA ARG A 89 3.44 16.16 2.11
C ARG A 89 3.21 15.09 1.04
N HIS A 90 4.24 14.29 0.78
CA HIS A 90 4.17 13.17 -0.16
C HIS A 90 3.70 11.90 0.53
N GLY A 91 2.58 11.35 0.08
CA GLY A 91 1.99 10.15 0.63
C GLY A 91 1.30 9.28 -0.40
N VAL A 92 0.58 8.29 0.10
CA VAL A 92 -0.24 7.40 -0.73
C VAL A 92 -1.72 7.69 -0.55
N LEU A 93 -2.50 7.43 -1.59
CA LEU A 93 -3.96 7.42 -1.55
C LEU A 93 -4.43 5.99 -1.85
N PHE A 94 -5.00 5.32 -0.86
CA PHE A 94 -5.52 3.97 -1.06
C PHE A 94 -6.84 4.01 -1.83
N ARG A 95 -6.95 3.17 -2.87
CA ARG A 95 -8.18 2.97 -3.64
C ARG A 95 -8.88 1.66 -3.29
N SER A 96 -8.09 0.64 -2.95
CA SER A 96 -8.58 -0.61 -2.40
C SER A 96 -7.59 -1.16 -1.38
N LEU A 97 -8.10 -1.77 -0.32
CA LEU A 97 -7.32 -2.52 0.67
C LEU A 97 -7.99 -3.88 0.92
N GLU A 98 -7.62 -4.90 0.15
CA GLU A 98 -8.08 -6.27 0.40
C GLU A 98 -7.50 -6.76 1.72
N THR A 99 -8.33 -7.21 2.65
CA THR A 99 -7.88 -7.81 3.91
C THR A 99 -8.71 -9.02 4.30
N THR A 100 -8.07 -10.00 4.95
CA THR A 100 -8.75 -11.20 5.47
C THR A 100 -9.58 -10.94 6.73
N ARG A 101 -9.36 -9.82 7.43
CA ARG A 101 -9.88 -9.64 8.80
C ARG A 101 -10.95 -8.56 8.90
N LEU A 102 -12.20 -9.01 9.02
CA LEU A 102 -13.38 -8.16 9.25
C LEU A 102 -13.29 -7.28 10.52
N ALA A 103 -12.57 -7.72 11.56
CA ALA A 103 -12.55 -7.06 12.87
C ALA A 103 -11.75 -5.74 12.89
N VAL A 104 -10.80 -5.55 11.97
CA VAL A 104 -10.07 -4.27 11.81
C VAL A 104 -10.93 -3.26 11.02
N VAL A 105 -11.78 -3.77 10.12
CA VAL A 105 -12.52 -2.99 9.12
C VAL A 105 -13.47 -1.93 9.71
N PRO A 106 -14.31 -2.19 10.74
CA PRO A 106 -15.21 -1.15 11.24
C PRO A 106 -14.47 -0.06 12.02
N VAL A 107 -13.45 -0.40 12.84
CA VAL A 107 -12.68 0.59 13.61
C VAL A 107 -11.79 1.44 12.69
N THR A 108 -11.20 0.87 11.63
CA THR A 108 -10.35 1.61 10.68
C THR A 108 -11.13 2.30 9.56
N ARG A 109 -12.24 1.75 9.04
CA ARG A 109 -13.09 2.49 8.08
C ARG A 109 -13.74 3.70 8.73
N ILE A 110 -14.35 3.51 9.91
CA ILE A 110 -15.06 4.58 10.61
C ILE A 110 -14.05 5.57 11.22
N GLY A 111 -12.84 5.11 11.59
CA GLY A 111 -11.78 5.92 12.21
C GLY A 111 -10.76 6.57 11.26
N LEU A 112 -10.46 5.99 10.10
CA LEU A 112 -9.39 6.45 9.21
C LEU A 112 -9.85 6.70 7.76
N GLY A 113 -11.10 6.41 7.38
CA GLY A 113 -11.63 6.72 6.04
C GLY A 113 -11.05 5.89 4.89
N VAL A 114 -10.38 4.78 5.19
CA VAL A 114 -9.63 3.98 4.21
C VAL A 114 -10.52 2.91 3.57
N PRO A 115 -10.44 2.65 2.24
CA PRO A 115 -11.35 1.74 1.53
C PRO A 115 -11.04 0.25 1.75
N TYR A 116 -11.10 -0.23 2.99
CA TYR A 116 -10.94 -1.64 3.32
C TYR A 116 -12.01 -2.51 2.66
N THR A 117 -11.59 -3.57 1.98
CA THR A 117 -12.44 -4.57 1.36
C THR A 117 -12.18 -5.92 2.03
N TRP A 118 -13.24 -6.69 2.27
CA TRP A 118 -13.10 -8.02 2.82
C TRP A 118 -12.77 -9.01 1.70
N ALA A 119 -11.69 -9.77 1.85
CA ALA A 119 -11.24 -10.77 0.88
C ALA A 119 -10.83 -12.08 1.54
N LYS A 120 -10.98 -13.19 0.83
CA LYS A 120 -10.30 -14.45 1.18
C LYS A 120 -8.91 -14.40 0.55
N MET A 121 -7.87 -14.49 1.36
CA MET A 121 -6.50 -14.42 0.86
C MET A 121 -5.65 -15.60 1.31
N ARG A 122 -4.65 -15.92 0.51
CA ARG A 122 -3.63 -16.93 0.81
C ARG A 122 -2.29 -16.47 0.24
N ILE A 123 -1.24 -16.58 1.03
CA ILE A 123 0.13 -16.42 0.56
C ILE A 123 0.86 -17.75 0.73
N THR A 124 1.50 -18.22 -0.33
CA THR A 124 2.29 -19.47 -0.33
C THR A 124 3.68 -19.22 -0.87
N ARG A 125 4.69 -19.79 -0.21
CA ARG A 125 6.08 -19.72 -0.63
C ARG A 125 6.60 -21.11 -0.96
N SER A 126 7.32 -21.25 -2.06
CA SER A 126 7.98 -22.48 -2.48
C SER A 126 9.29 -22.14 -3.17
N GLY A 127 10.42 -22.53 -2.55
CA GLY A 127 11.74 -22.09 -2.97
C GLY A 127 11.86 -20.56 -3.00
N ASN A 128 12.31 -20.01 -4.13
CA ASN A 128 12.38 -18.56 -4.36
C ASN A 128 11.07 -17.94 -4.86
N LYS A 129 10.00 -18.73 -5.06
CA LYS A 129 8.72 -18.22 -5.54
C LYS A 129 7.78 -17.91 -4.38
N ILE A 130 7.08 -16.79 -4.49
CA ILE A 130 5.97 -16.42 -3.61
C ILE A 130 4.72 -16.14 -4.44
N THR A 131 3.60 -16.70 -4.01
CA THR A 131 2.29 -16.53 -4.65
C THR A 131 1.33 -15.88 -3.67
N TYR A 132 0.71 -14.81 -4.12
CA TYR A 132 -0.35 -14.07 -3.46
C TYR A 132 -1.64 -14.36 -4.19
N HIS A 133 -2.68 -14.72 -3.45
CA HIS A 133 -4.00 -14.95 -4.01
C HIS A 133 -5.04 -14.25 -3.14
N SER A 134 -5.92 -13.48 -3.77
CA SER A 134 -7.01 -12.75 -3.12
C SER A 134 -8.29 -12.89 -3.95
N VAL A 135 -9.40 -13.17 -3.26
CA VAL A 135 -10.74 -13.15 -3.83
C VAL A 135 -11.62 -12.26 -2.97
N ARG A 136 -12.02 -11.11 -3.52
CA ARG A 136 -12.85 -10.14 -2.82
C ARG A 136 -14.22 -10.74 -2.49
N ARG A 137 -14.61 -10.64 -1.23
CA ARG A 137 -15.92 -11.03 -0.71
C ARG A 137 -16.89 -9.86 -0.68
N TRP A 138 -16.42 -8.65 -0.37
CA TRP A 138 -17.22 -7.42 -0.32
C TRP A 138 -16.33 -6.15 -0.21
N PRO A 139 -16.63 -4.97 -0.81
CA PRO A 139 -17.56 -4.66 -1.90
C PRO A 139 -17.40 -5.57 -3.12
N GLN A 140 -18.32 -5.56 -4.10
CA GLN A 140 -18.10 -6.16 -5.43
C GLN A 140 -17.51 -7.59 -5.37
N ARG A 141 -18.30 -8.52 -4.82
CA ARG A 141 -17.90 -9.91 -4.60
C ARG A 141 -17.41 -10.56 -5.90
N GLY A 142 -16.30 -11.27 -5.82
CA GLY A 142 -15.77 -12.05 -6.94
C GLY A 142 -14.64 -11.39 -7.72
N LEU A 143 -14.11 -10.23 -7.30
CA LEU A 143 -12.88 -9.70 -7.89
C LEU A 143 -11.67 -10.55 -7.46
N HIS A 144 -10.88 -10.95 -8.44
CA HIS A 144 -9.78 -11.89 -8.29
C HIS A 144 -8.44 -11.18 -8.49
N ASN A 145 -7.47 -11.56 -7.66
CA ASN A 145 -6.08 -11.17 -7.80
C ASN A 145 -5.18 -12.37 -7.50
N ARG A 146 -4.27 -12.65 -8.42
CA ARG A 146 -3.26 -13.69 -8.30
C ARG A 146 -1.93 -13.18 -8.84
N VAL A 147 -0.94 -13.15 -7.97
CA VAL A 147 0.40 -12.69 -8.28
C VAL A 147 1.38 -13.77 -7.86
N THR A 148 2.20 -14.27 -8.78
CA THR A 148 3.35 -15.12 -8.45
C THR A 148 4.60 -14.43 -8.92
N VAL A 149 5.56 -14.25 -8.00
CA VAL A 149 6.89 -13.74 -8.34
C VAL A 149 7.99 -14.72 -7.95
N ALA A 150 9.05 -14.78 -8.75
CA ALA A 150 10.32 -15.39 -8.39
C ALA A 150 11.23 -14.29 -7.83
N VAL A 151 11.64 -14.45 -6.57
CA VAL A 151 12.51 -13.49 -5.87
C VAL A 151 13.96 -13.74 -6.27
N GLY A 152 14.59 -12.70 -6.83
CA GLY A 152 15.99 -12.66 -7.24
C GLY A 152 16.88 -11.96 -6.21
N ASP A 153 18.03 -11.45 -6.62
CA ASP A 153 19.05 -10.89 -5.71
C ASP A 153 18.68 -9.52 -5.13
N ALA A 154 19.44 -9.08 -4.13
CA ALA A 154 19.35 -7.72 -3.63
C ALA A 154 19.72 -6.73 -4.74
N ILE A 155 19.04 -5.57 -4.75
CA ILE A 155 19.27 -4.54 -5.76
C ILE A 155 19.46 -3.17 -5.10
N GLU A 156 20.17 -2.30 -5.82
CA GLU A 156 20.14 -0.87 -5.56
C GLU A 156 18.93 -0.27 -6.28
N PRO A 157 18.06 0.48 -5.58
CA PRO A 157 16.89 1.08 -6.19
C PRO A 157 17.24 2.28 -7.06
N THR A 158 16.56 2.39 -8.19
CA THR A 158 16.58 3.60 -9.02
C THR A 158 15.88 4.78 -8.30
N PRO A 159 16.10 6.02 -8.74
CA PRO A 159 15.40 7.18 -8.18
C PRO A 159 13.87 7.06 -8.22
N LEU A 160 13.33 6.46 -9.27
CA LEU A 160 11.89 6.18 -9.38
C LEU A 160 11.45 5.13 -8.36
N GLU A 161 12.22 4.07 -8.13
CA GLU A 161 11.86 3.03 -7.15
C GLU A 161 11.93 3.54 -5.72
N VAL A 162 12.89 4.41 -5.41
CA VAL A 162 12.91 5.16 -4.14
C VAL A 162 11.65 6.04 -4.05
N TRP A 163 11.33 6.79 -5.11
CA TRP A 163 10.12 7.60 -5.15
C TRP A 163 8.85 6.74 -5.00
N LEU A 164 8.77 5.52 -5.53
CA LEU A 164 7.58 4.68 -5.40
C LEU A 164 7.43 4.04 -4.01
N THR A 165 8.53 3.86 -3.26
CA THR A 165 8.53 3.07 -2.03
C THR A 165 8.69 3.92 -0.76
N ALA A 166 9.42 5.04 -0.84
CA ALA A 166 9.63 5.97 0.27
C ALA A 166 8.43 6.92 0.43
N ARG A 167 7.37 6.44 1.10
CA ARG A 167 6.15 7.21 1.39
C ARG A 167 5.82 7.17 2.87
N TRP A 168 5.83 8.35 3.49
CA TRP A 168 5.70 8.55 4.94
C TRP A 168 4.36 9.16 5.38
N GLY A 169 3.33 8.90 4.58
CA GLY A 169 1.97 8.99 5.07
C GLY A 169 0.95 8.62 4.02
N ALA A 170 -0.31 8.72 4.41
CA ALA A 170 -1.44 8.51 3.53
C ALA A 170 -2.43 9.68 3.62
N HIS A 171 -2.96 10.08 2.46
CA HIS A 171 -4.13 10.94 2.38
C HIS A 171 -5.39 10.10 2.36
N THR A 172 -6.36 10.48 3.17
CA THR A 172 -7.63 9.76 3.30
C THR A 172 -8.79 10.73 3.49
N ARG A 173 -10.00 10.33 3.10
CA ARG A 173 -11.19 11.15 3.25
C ARG A 173 -12.11 10.57 4.30
N ARG A 174 -12.43 11.35 5.33
CA ARG A 174 -13.29 10.95 6.45
C ARG A 174 -14.16 12.10 6.91
N ALA A 175 -15.45 11.83 7.09
CA ALA A 175 -16.43 12.81 7.58
C ALA A 175 -16.40 14.13 6.79
N GLY A 176 -16.39 14.03 5.45
CA GLY A 176 -16.36 15.17 4.53
C GLY A 176 -15.00 15.84 4.35
N ARG A 177 -14.04 15.61 5.26
CA ARG A 177 -12.71 16.25 5.27
C ARG A 177 -11.60 15.33 4.77
N THR A 178 -10.53 15.94 4.29
CA THR A 178 -9.27 15.26 3.95
C THR A 178 -8.37 15.21 5.17
N TRP A 179 -7.75 14.07 5.40
CA TRP A 179 -6.87 13.80 6.53
C TRP A 179 -5.53 13.28 6.04
N TRP A 180 -4.48 13.66 6.76
CA TRP A 180 -3.13 13.15 6.66
C TRP A 180 -2.89 12.16 7.79
N LEU A 181 -2.48 10.94 7.45
CA LEU A 181 -2.04 9.91 8.38
C LEU A 181 -0.53 9.70 8.19
N PRO A 182 0.33 10.26 9.06
CA PRO A 182 1.77 10.06 8.95
C PRO A 182 2.16 8.62 9.34
N ASN A 183 3.09 8.04 8.59
CA ASN A 183 3.77 6.80 8.96
C ASN A 183 5.28 6.94 8.78
N VAL A 184 6.03 6.12 9.50
CA VAL A 184 7.47 6.00 9.32
C VAL A 184 7.80 4.53 9.16
N HIS A 185 8.64 4.25 8.18
CA HIS A 185 9.27 2.96 8.00
C HIS A 185 10.74 3.20 7.62
N ASP A 186 11.59 2.23 7.94
CA ASP A 186 12.98 2.23 7.49
C ASP A 186 13.04 2.10 5.96
N GLU A 187 14.21 2.35 5.38
CA GLU A 187 14.42 2.10 3.96
C GLU A 187 14.13 0.63 3.62
N TRP A 188 13.45 0.41 2.50
CA TRP A 188 13.07 -0.93 2.08
C TRP A 188 14.30 -1.70 1.61
N PRO A 189 14.64 -2.86 2.21
CA PRO A 189 15.59 -3.77 1.58
C PRO A 189 14.93 -4.34 0.33
N LEU A 190 15.39 -3.94 -0.85
CA LEU A 190 14.77 -4.30 -2.13
C LEU A 190 15.54 -5.42 -2.82
N ARG A 191 14.78 -6.33 -3.42
CA ARG A 191 15.25 -7.44 -4.24
C ARG A 191 14.55 -7.41 -5.59
N ALA A 192 15.24 -7.88 -6.62
CA ALA A 192 14.62 -8.13 -7.91
C ALA A 192 13.47 -9.13 -7.76
N ALA A 193 12.38 -8.91 -8.49
CA ALA A 193 11.28 -9.87 -8.56
C ALA A 193 10.83 -10.04 -10.01
N GLU A 194 10.89 -11.27 -10.51
CA GLU A 194 10.33 -11.62 -11.81
C GLU A 194 8.88 -12.06 -11.65
N ILE A 195 7.96 -11.46 -12.42
CA ILE A 195 6.56 -11.86 -12.41
C ILE A 195 6.41 -13.13 -13.25
N VAL A 196 6.09 -14.23 -12.57
CA VAL A 196 5.80 -15.54 -13.18
C VAL A 196 4.33 -15.63 -13.59
N GLU A 197 3.44 -15.08 -12.77
CA GLU A 197 2.00 -15.04 -13.03
C GLU A 197 1.44 -13.71 -12.51
N LEU A 198 0.60 -13.05 -13.31
CA LEU A 198 -0.14 -11.86 -12.89
C LEU A 198 -1.52 -11.87 -13.52
N HIS A 199 -2.52 -12.07 -12.66
CA HIS A 199 -3.91 -11.84 -12.96
C HIS A 199 -4.44 -10.84 -11.93
N ASP A 200 -4.81 -9.64 -12.37
CA ASP A 200 -5.30 -8.59 -11.49
C ASP A 200 -6.56 -7.94 -12.07
N GLU A 201 -7.62 -7.92 -11.25
CA GLU A 201 -8.85 -7.16 -11.53
C GLU A 201 -8.98 -5.92 -10.62
N LEU A 202 -8.08 -5.75 -9.64
CA LEU A 202 -8.22 -4.74 -8.59
C LEU A 202 -7.83 -3.35 -9.07
N VAL A 203 -6.81 -3.21 -9.92
CA VAL A 203 -6.39 -1.90 -10.47
C VAL A 203 -7.50 -1.29 -11.32
N GLN A 204 -8.11 -2.09 -12.20
CA GLN A 204 -9.23 -1.64 -13.02
C GLN A 204 -10.46 -1.34 -12.15
N ALA A 205 -10.79 -2.20 -11.19
CA ALA A 205 -11.90 -1.98 -10.25
C ALA A 205 -11.69 -0.74 -9.35
N ALA A 206 -10.44 -0.32 -9.13
CA ALA A 206 -10.08 0.91 -8.41
C ALA A 206 -10.31 2.19 -9.25
N GLY A 207 -10.73 2.06 -10.51
CA GLY A 207 -11.00 3.17 -11.42
C GLY A 207 -9.76 3.69 -12.14
N VAL A 208 -8.68 2.91 -12.20
CA VAL A 208 -7.40 3.34 -12.76
C VAL A 208 -7.10 2.56 -14.04
N ARG A 209 -6.67 3.28 -15.07
CA ARG A 209 -6.20 2.70 -16.34
C ARG A 209 -4.72 3.02 -16.51
N PRO A 210 -3.82 2.02 -16.55
CA PRO A 210 -2.43 2.22 -16.90
C PRO A 210 -2.25 2.94 -18.24
N ALA A 211 -1.27 3.85 -18.30
CA ALA A 211 -0.90 4.59 -19.50
C ALA A 211 0.24 3.92 -20.30
N GLY A 212 0.79 2.82 -19.80
CA GLY A 212 1.89 2.11 -20.43
C GLY A 212 2.23 0.80 -19.73
N ASP A 213 3.36 0.22 -20.12
CA ASP A 213 3.82 -1.05 -19.60
C ASP A 213 4.17 -0.97 -18.11
N ARG A 214 3.97 -2.10 -17.45
CA ARG A 214 4.34 -2.31 -16.07
C ARG A 214 5.84 -2.14 -15.88
N LEU A 215 6.25 -1.52 -14.78
CA LEU A 215 7.65 -1.51 -14.36
C LEU A 215 8.09 -2.93 -13.93
N ARG A 216 9.41 -3.14 -13.76
CA ARG A 216 9.89 -4.36 -13.10
C ARG A 216 9.29 -4.46 -11.69
N ALA A 217 8.97 -5.67 -11.26
CA ALA A 217 8.49 -5.86 -9.90
C ALA A 217 9.66 -5.86 -8.91
N LEU A 218 9.36 -5.45 -7.68
CA LEU A 218 10.32 -5.45 -6.57
C LEU A 218 9.77 -6.30 -5.44
N PHE A 219 10.65 -7.01 -4.74
CA PHE A 219 10.31 -7.72 -3.53
C PHE A 219 11.03 -7.12 -2.33
N SER A 220 10.39 -7.10 -1.17
CA SER A 220 11.07 -6.81 0.10
C SER A 220 10.73 -7.86 1.16
N PRO A 221 11.73 -8.37 1.91
CA PRO A 221 11.50 -9.27 3.03
C PRO A 221 10.72 -8.58 4.16
N GLY A 222 10.82 -7.25 4.27
CA GLY A 222 9.98 -6.46 5.15
C GLY A 222 10.68 -5.32 5.88
N VAL A 223 9.86 -4.46 6.49
CA VAL A 223 10.29 -3.34 7.34
C VAL A 223 9.34 -3.19 8.53
N ARG A 224 9.85 -2.57 9.59
CA ARG A 224 9.02 -2.09 10.69
C ARG A 224 8.37 -0.76 10.30
N THR A 225 7.10 -0.60 10.61
CA THR A 225 6.32 0.59 10.31
C THR A 225 5.60 1.09 11.55
N GLN A 226 5.65 2.39 11.79
CA GLN A 226 5.00 3.08 12.89
C GLN A 226 4.05 4.16 12.36
N PHE A 227 2.95 4.40 13.07
CA PHE A 227 1.96 5.41 12.69
C PHE A 227 1.86 6.53 13.74
N GLY A 228 1.83 7.76 13.25
CA GLY A 228 1.65 8.97 14.07
C GLY A 228 0.20 9.42 14.15
N ARG A 229 -0.01 10.56 14.81
CA ARG A 229 -1.35 11.14 14.99
C ARG A 229 -1.88 11.72 13.67
N PRO A 230 -3.11 11.37 13.25
CA PRO A 230 -3.74 11.99 12.08
C PRO A 230 -3.97 13.49 12.25
N SER A 231 -3.88 14.26 11.17
CA SER A 231 -4.24 15.67 11.12
C SER A 231 -5.12 15.99 9.91
N VAL A 232 -5.90 17.07 9.97
CA VAL A 232 -6.74 17.52 8.85
C VAL A 232 -5.84 18.21 7.83
N VAL A 233 -6.03 17.94 6.54
CA VAL A 233 -5.44 18.73 5.45
C VAL A 233 -6.25 20.03 5.35
N GLN A 234 -5.55 21.16 5.39
CA GLN A 234 -6.17 22.48 5.31
C GLN A 234 -6.65 22.79 3.90
#